data_AF-A0A2E0LG42-F1
#
_entry.id   AF-A0A2E0LG42-F1
#
_cell.length_a   1.000
_cell.length_b   1.000
_cell.length_c   1.000
_cell.angle_alpha   90.00
_cell.angle_beta   90.00
_cell.angle_gamma   90.00
#
_symmetry.space_group_name_H-M   'P 1'
#
loop_
_entity.id
_entity.type
_entity.pdbx_description
1 polymer ?
#
loop_
_entity_poly.entity_id
_entity_poly.type
_entity_poly.pdbx_seq_one_letter_code
_entity_poly.pdbx_strand_id
1 'polypeptide(L)'
;MTGPRTRIWASLVIAVAMVVTSAVAYALKPTIALAERLGKLELESAIPTRFGDWVEETRARGAVVNPQQQAVIDAIYSDTLSRTYVNSRGERVMLSVAYGVDQRDGLQVHKPEVCYPAQGFSVQSIRKSQVEVEGRSIPVKRVQTRLGQRRIEPVTYWMTVGETVVLGGLDKKLAEMRYSFDGVYPDGLLFRVSTIDADANRAFSLQDRFLHDIVAALDPKVRDRIAGSEQP
;
A
#
# COMPACT_ATOMS: atom_id res chain seq x y z
N MET A 1 20.92 -51.14 -6.97
CA MET A 1 20.81 -51.17 -5.49
C MET A 1 21.97 -50.36 -4.91
N THR A 2 21.75 -49.12 -4.50
CA THR A 2 22.78 -48.30 -3.83
C THR A 2 23.00 -48.84 -2.41
N GLY A 3 24.25 -49.22 -2.10
CA GLY A 3 24.60 -49.87 -0.83
C GLY A 3 24.35 -48.98 0.41
N PRO A 4 24.27 -49.56 1.61
CA PRO A 4 23.96 -48.83 2.85
C PRO A 4 24.91 -47.65 3.14
N ARG A 5 26.18 -47.74 2.72
CA ARG A 5 27.17 -46.67 2.84
C ARG A 5 26.84 -45.42 2.01
N THR A 6 26.35 -45.56 0.78
CA THR A 6 26.00 -44.39 -0.06
C THR A 6 24.76 -43.68 0.44
N ARG A 7 23.84 -44.39 1.10
CA ARG A 7 22.67 -43.79 1.77
C ARG A 7 23.08 -42.93 2.97
N ILE A 8 24.02 -43.39 3.81
CA ILE A 8 24.51 -42.63 4.97
C ILE A 8 25.23 -41.34 4.55
N TRP A 9 26.08 -41.40 3.52
CA TRP A 9 26.75 -40.21 2.98
C TRP A 9 25.76 -39.20 2.40
N ALA A 10 24.76 -39.65 1.64
CA ALA A 10 23.71 -38.77 1.13
C ALA A 10 22.93 -38.08 2.26
N SER A 11 22.57 -38.83 3.32
CA SER A 11 21.91 -38.26 4.50
C SER A 11 22.77 -37.22 5.23
N LEU A 12 24.08 -37.46 5.38
CA LEU A 12 25.00 -36.49 5.98
C LEU A 12 25.14 -35.21 5.16
N VAL A 13 25.25 -35.32 3.83
CA VAL A 13 25.31 -34.16 2.93
C VAL A 13 24.03 -33.32 3.04
N ILE A 14 22.86 -33.98 3.05
CA ILE A 14 21.57 -33.29 3.21
C ILE A 14 21.50 -32.61 4.59
N ALA A 15 21.89 -33.30 5.67
CA ALA A 15 21.87 -32.73 7.02
C ALA A 15 22.77 -31.49 7.12
N VAL A 16 24.00 -31.56 6.60
CA VAL A 16 24.91 -30.41 6.56
C VAL A 16 24.32 -29.28 5.71
N ALA A 17 23.77 -29.57 4.53
CA ALA A 17 23.13 -28.56 3.69
C ALA A 17 21.97 -27.87 4.40
N MET A 18 21.14 -28.61 5.14
CA MET A 18 20.04 -28.04 5.93
C MET A 18 20.56 -27.15 7.07
N VAL A 19 21.60 -27.56 7.79
CA VAL A 19 22.21 -26.75 8.87
C VAL A 19 22.82 -25.47 8.31
N VAL A 20 23.58 -25.56 7.22
CA VAL A 20 24.17 -24.39 6.56
C VAL A 20 23.08 -23.45 6.07
N THR A 21 22.03 -23.98 5.43
CA THR A 21 20.90 -23.16 4.95
C THR A 21 20.20 -22.45 6.11
N SER A 22 19.98 -23.14 7.24
CA SER A 22 19.37 -22.55 8.43
C SER A 22 20.23 -21.44 9.05
N ALA A 23 21.54 -21.69 9.19
CA ALA A 23 22.47 -20.70 9.73
C ALA A 23 22.57 -19.46 8.82
N VAL A 24 22.64 -19.65 7.51
CA VAL A 24 22.63 -18.57 6.52
C VAL A 24 21.31 -17.80 6.57
N ALA A 25 20.16 -18.48 6.64
CA ALA A 25 18.86 -17.83 6.75
C ALA A 25 18.71 -17.01 8.04
N TYR A 26 19.24 -17.50 9.16
CA TYR A 26 19.27 -16.78 10.42
C TYR A 26 20.17 -15.53 10.33
N ALA A 27 21.36 -15.66 9.75
CA ALA A 27 22.30 -14.55 9.60
C ALA A 27 21.80 -13.46 8.63
N LEU A 28 21.02 -13.83 7.61
CA LEU A 28 20.42 -12.89 6.64
C LEU A 28 19.09 -12.29 7.10
N LYS A 29 18.59 -12.62 8.30
CA LYS A 29 17.34 -12.05 8.80
C LYS A 29 17.52 -10.54 9.05
N PRO A 30 16.71 -9.67 8.41
CA PRO A 30 16.82 -8.22 8.62
C PRO A 30 16.38 -7.85 10.04
N THR A 31 17.17 -7.00 10.69
CA THR A 31 16.97 -6.59 12.09
C THR A 31 16.73 -5.10 12.27
N ILE A 32 17.06 -4.28 11.27
CA ILE A 32 16.94 -2.82 11.34
C ILE A 32 15.70 -2.36 10.57
N ALA A 33 14.87 -1.50 11.17
CA ALA A 33 13.70 -0.95 10.48
C ALA A 33 14.12 0.13 9.47
N LEU A 34 13.53 0.14 8.27
CA LEU A 34 13.77 1.23 7.32
C LEU A 34 13.33 2.59 7.90
N ALA A 35 12.25 2.58 8.69
CA ALA A 35 11.76 3.76 9.40
C ALA A 35 12.74 4.34 10.43
N GLU A 36 13.71 3.57 10.93
CA GLU A 36 14.79 4.10 11.78
C GLU A 36 15.81 4.90 10.97
N ARG A 37 15.98 4.58 9.68
CA ARG A 37 16.88 5.31 8.77
C ARG A 37 16.22 6.54 8.16
N LEU A 38 14.99 6.39 7.68
CA LEU A 38 14.26 7.45 6.97
C LEU A 38 13.42 8.35 7.90
N GLY A 39 13.25 7.95 9.16
CA GLY A 39 12.26 8.52 10.06
C GLY A 39 10.87 7.91 9.85
N LYS A 40 10.07 7.86 10.92
CA LYS A 40 8.67 7.42 10.84
C LYS A 40 7.86 8.41 9.99
N LEU A 41 6.94 7.89 9.17
CA LEU A 41 6.00 8.73 8.45
C LEU A 41 4.83 9.04 9.37
N GLU A 42 4.63 10.31 9.71
CA GLU A 42 3.43 10.78 10.41
C GLU A 42 2.44 11.29 9.37
N LEU A 43 1.38 10.53 9.09
CA LEU A 43 0.48 10.80 7.97
C LEU A 43 -0.26 12.12 8.12
N GLU A 44 -0.63 12.49 9.34
CA GLU A 44 -1.38 13.71 9.64
C GLU A 44 -0.61 14.98 9.23
N SER A 45 0.71 14.99 9.44
CA SER A 45 1.60 16.10 9.10
C SER A 45 2.12 16.01 7.67
N ALA A 46 2.36 14.79 7.17
CA ALA A 46 2.91 14.54 5.85
C ALA A 46 1.91 14.83 4.71
N ILE A 47 0.62 14.57 4.92
CA ILE A 47 -0.42 14.83 3.93
C ILE A 47 -0.99 16.24 4.15
N PRO A 48 -0.96 17.14 3.16
CA PRO A 48 -1.45 18.50 3.31
C PRO A 48 -2.99 18.55 3.39
N THR A 49 -3.53 19.43 4.24
CA THR A 49 -4.99 19.67 4.35
C THR A 49 -5.54 20.56 3.23
N ARG A 50 -4.65 21.23 2.48
CA ARG A 50 -4.97 22.06 1.31
C ARG A 50 -3.82 22.01 0.29
N PHE A 51 -4.17 21.87 -0.98
CA PHE A 51 -3.22 21.87 -2.10
C PHE A 51 -3.97 22.14 -3.41
N GLY A 52 -3.38 22.89 -4.34
CA GLY A 52 -4.08 23.29 -5.56
C GLY A 52 -5.45 23.92 -5.27
N ASP A 53 -6.49 23.36 -5.90
CA ASP A 53 -7.89 23.74 -5.69
C ASP A 53 -8.61 22.92 -4.58
N TRP A 54 -7.91 21.96 -3.97
CA TRP A 54 -8.48 21.02 -3.00
C TRP A 54 -8.33 21.50 -1.56
N VAL A 55 -9.39 21.33 -0.77
CA VAL A 55 -9.41 21.62 0.67
C VAL A 55 -10.08 20.46 1.39
N GLU A 56 -9.54 20.07 2.54
CA GLU A 56 -10.16 19.09 3.40
C GLU A 56 -11.56 19.53 3.87
N GLU A 57 -12.55 18.66 3.67
CA GLU A 57 -13.92 18.82 4.11
C GLU A 57 -14.08 18.30 5.55
N THR A 58 -13.77 19.15 6.53
CA THR A 58 -13.86 18.80 7.97
C THR A 58 -15.30 18.69 8.49
N ARG A 59 -16.30 19.09 7.70
CA ARG A 59 -17.72 19.10 8.09
C ARG A 59 -18.50 17.86 7.65
N ALA A 60 -17.87 16.92 6.94
CA ALA A 60 -18.52 15.69 6.54
C ALA A 60 -18.73 14.82 7.78
N ARG A 61 -20.01 14.56 8.13
CA ARG A 61 -20.40 13.68 9.23
C ARG A 61 -19.74 12.32 9.01
N GLY A 62 -18.79 11.96 9.89
CA GLY A 62 -18.06 10.71 9.81
C GLY A 62 -19.03 9.52 9.73
N ALA A 63 -18.75 8.60 8.81
CA ALA A 63 -19.31 7.26 8.93
C ALA A 63 -18.90 6.73 10.31
N VAL A 64 -19.88 6.28 11.10
CA VAL A 64 -19.61 5.65 12.40
C VAL A 64 -18.72 4.44 12.12
N VAL A 65 -17.43 4.57 12.41
CA VAL A 65 -16.49 3.45 12.29
C VAL A 65 -16.80 2.49 13.43
N ASN A 66 -17.00 1.22 13.11
CA ASN A 66 -17.25 0.20 14.12
C ASN A 66 -15.98 0.05 15.01
N PRO A 67 -16.07 0.21 16.34
CA PRO A 67 -14.92 0.12 17.24
C PRO A 67 -14.13 -1.20 17.13
N GLN A 68 -14.80 -2.31 16.81
CA GLN A 68 -14.16 -3.61 16.61
C GLN A 68 -13.34 -3.64 15.32
N GLN A 69 -13.79 -2.94 14.27
CA GLN A 69 -13.03 -2.80 13.03
C GLN A 69 -11.81 -1.89 13.25
N GLN A 70 -11.95 -0.83 14.04
CA GLN A 70 -10.84 0.06 14.36
C GLN A 70 -9.74 -0.69 15.13
N ALA A 71 -10.10 -1.51 16.12
CA ALA A 71 -9.11 -2.30 16.87
C ALA A 71 -8.31 -3.28 15.99
N VAL A 72 -8.93 -3.85 14.96
CA VAL A 72 -8.22 -4.71 13.98
C VAL A 72 -7.30 -3.88 13.09
N ILE A 73 -7.72 -2.67 12.68
CA ILE A 73 -6.90 -1.74 11.89
C ILE A 73 -5.67 -1.30 12.69
N ASP A 74 -5.86 -0.89 13.94
CA ASP A 74 -4.79 -0.40 14.82
C ASP A 74 -3.79 -1.50 15.20
N ALA A 75 -4.20 -2.77 15.19
CA ALA A 75 -3.31 -3.90 15.41
C ALA A 75 -2.36 -4.18 14.22
N ILE A 76 -2.69 -3.66 13.03
CA ILE A 76 -1.99 -3.97 11.77
C ILE A 76 -1.21 -2.75 11.26
N TYR A 77 -1.75 -1.54 11.44
CA TYR A 77 -1.17 -0.30 10.96
C TYR A 77 -0.67 0.54 12.11
N SER A 78 0.53 1.10 11.95
CA SER A 78 1.11 2.04 12.91
C SER A 78 0.52 3.44 12.81
N ASP A 79 -0.04 3.79 11.65
CA ASP A 79 -0.74 5.05 11.43
C ASP A 79 -1.79 4.91 10.32
N THR A 80 -2.92 5.60 10.43
CA THR A 80 -3.94 5.63 9.39
C THR A 80 -4.51 7.03 9.25
N LEU A 81 -4.77 7.43 8.00
CA LEU A 81 -5.38 8.70 7.66
C LEU A 81 -6.61 8.48 6.80
N SER A 82 -7.69 9.18 7.12
CA SER A 82 -8.91 9.21 6.31
C SER A 82 -9.38 10.65 6.20
N ARG A 83 -9.38 11.20 4.98
CA ARG A 83 -9.80 12.58 4.70
C ARG A 83 -10.70 12.62 3.49
N THR A 84 -11.64 13.55 3.47
CA THR A 84 -12.39 13.90 2.25
C THR A 84 -11.93 15.27 1.81
N TYR A 85 -11.59 15.42 0.54
CA TYR A 85 -11.25 16.72 -0.06
C TYR A 85 -12.36 17.16 -0.99
N VAL A 86 -12.59 18.46 -1.03
CA VAL A 86 -13.52 19.12 -1.94
C VAL A 86 -12.80 20.22 -2.71
N ASN A 87 -13.12 20.37 -3.99
CA ASN A 87 -12.59 21.46 -4.82
C ASN A 87 -13.60 22.59 -5.05
N SER A 88 -13.20 23.66 -5.74
CA SER A 88 -14.09 24.81 -6.02
C SER A 88 -15.36 24.46 -6.81
N ARG A 89 -15.34 23.33 -7.55
CA ARG A 89 -16.48 22.81 -8.33
C ARG A 89 -17.39 21.89 -7.52
N GLY A 90 -17.10 21.67 -6.24
CA GLY A 90 -17.86 20.81 -5.35
C GLY A 90 -17.65 19.31 -5.59
N GLU A 91 -16.67 18.93 -6.42
CA GLU A 91 -16.27 17.54 -6.61
C GLU A 91 -15.56 17.05 -5.34
N ARG A 92 -15.81 15.80 -4.93
CA ARG A 92 -15.26 15.21 -3.69
C ARG A 92 -14.44 13.98 -3.98
N VAL A 93 -13.29 13.87 -3.30
CA VAL A 93 -12.42 12.69 -3.32
C VAL A 93 -12.16 12.24 -1.89
N MET A 94 -12.39 10.97 -1.60
CA MET A 94 -12.08 10.34 -0.32
C MET A 94 -10.67 9.75 -0.40
N LEU A 95 -9.78 10.21 0.46
CA LEU A 95 -8.43 9.68 0.63
C LEU A 95 -8.40 8.76 1.85
N SER A 96 -7.77 7.60 1.71
CA SER A 96 -7.39 6.74 2.82
C SER A 96 -5.95 6.28 2.63
N VAL A 97 -5.13 6.48 3.66
CA VAL A 97 -3.75 6.02 3.72
C VAL A 97 -3.58 5.17 4.96
N ALA A 98 -2.98 3.98 4.82
CA ALA A 98 -2.67 3.11 5.94
C ALA A 98 -1.18 2.77 5.90
N TYR A 99 -0.46 3.09 6.98
CA TYR A 99 0.99 2.97 7.08
C TYR A 99 1.39 1.95 8.15
N GLY A 100 2.38 1.13 7.85
CA GLY A 100 2.93 0.13 8.75
C GLY A 100 4.46 0.17 8.79
N VAL A 101 5.03 0.32 9.99
CA VAL A 101 6.49 0.36 10.22
C VAL A 101 7.20 -0.99 10.06
N ASP A 102 6.47 -2.11 10.10
CA ASP A 102 7.04 -3.45 9.96
C ASP A 102 6.21 -4.32 9.01
N GLN A 103 6.75 -4.62 7.82
CA GLN A 103 6.08 -5.50 6.86
C GLN A 103 6.42 -6.99 7.01
N ARG A 104 7.26 -7.39 7.99
CA ARG A 104 7.65 -8.79 8.19
C ARG A 104 6.51 -9.66 8.71
N ASP A 105 5.71 -9.13 9.63
CA ASP A 105 4.65 -9.88 10.33
C ASP A 105 3.35 -10.01 9.53
N GLY A 106 3.44 -9.93 8.19
CA GLY A 106 2.30 -10.15 7.34
C GLY A 106 1.34 -8.98 7.38
N LEU A 107 1.84 -7.77 7.11
CA LEU A 107 1.00 -6.65 6.66
C LEU A 107 0.31 -7.07 5.36
N GLN A 108 -0.77 -7.83 5.52
CA GLN A 108 -1.74 -8.20 4.52
C GLN A 108 -2.50 -6.92 4.26
N VAL A 109 -1.88 -6.01 3.51
CA VAL A 109 -2.52 -4.79 3.08
C VAL A 109 -3.86 -5.19 2.48
N HIS A 110 -4.90 -4.81 3.19
CA HIS A 110 -6.26 -5.23 2.95
C HIS A 110 -6.75 -4.54 1.67
N LYS A 111 -6.53 -5.21 0.54
CA LYS A 111 -6.81 -4.64 -0.77
C LYS A 111 -8.31 -4.36 -0.91
N PRO A 112 -8.72 -3.28 -1.60
CA PRO A 112 -10.11 -2.98 -1.85
C PRO A 112 -10.89 -4.17 -2.41
N GLU A 113 -10.31 -4.95 -3.33
CA GLU A 113 -10.97 -6.13 -3.90
C GLU A 113 -11.30 -7.25 -2.89
N VAL A 114 -10.68 -7.25 -1.71
CA VAL A 114 -10.94 -8.23 -0.63
C VAL A 114 -11.89 -7.66 0.41
N CYS A 115 -11.71 -6.39 0.81
CA CYS A 115 -12.46 -5.80 1.92
C CYS A 115 -13.80 -5.18 1.53
N TYR A 116 -13.93 -4.69 0.30
CA TYR A 116 -15.20 -4.12 -0.18
C TYR A 116 -16.31 -5.18 -0.21
N PRO A 117 -16.09 -6.42 -0.70
CA PRO A 117 -17.06 -7.51 -0.58
C PRO A 117 -17.52 -7.80 0.85
N ALA A 118 -16.60 -7.80 1.82
CA ALA A 118 -16.94 -8.00 3.23
C ALA A 118 -17.84 -6.89 3.81
N GLN A 119 -17.83 -5.70 3.19
CA GLN A 119 -18.69 -4.56 3.55
C GLN A 119 -19.97 -4.50 2.70
N GLY A 120 -20.24 -5.52 1.88
CA GLY A 120 -21.45 -5.62 1.05
C GLY A 120 -21.34 -4.98 -0.33
N PHE A 121 -20.16 -4.50 -0.74
CA PHE A 121 -19.95 -4.03 -2.12
C PHE A 121 -19.72 -5.19 -3.08
N SER A 122 -20.23 -5.04 -4.30
CA SER A 122 -19.82 -5.85 -5.44
C SER A 122 -18.60 -5.21 -6.13
N VAL A 123 -17.59 -6.03 -6.44
CA VAL A 123 -16.47 -5.63 -7.29
C VAL A 123 -16.85 -5.94 -8.74
N GLN A 124 -16.99 -4.89 -9.54
CA GLN A 124 -17.45 -5.02 -10.94
C GLN A 124 -16.30 -5.26 -11.90
N SER A 125 -15.17 -4.60 -11.67
CA SER A 125 -13.96 -4.77 -12.48
C SER A 125 -12.72 -4.36 -11.69
N ILE A 126 -11.58 -4.97 -12.04
CA ILE A 126 -10.24 -4.61 -11.55
C ILE A 126 -9.35 -4.48 -12.77
N ARG A 127 -8.63 -3.37 -12.89
CA ARG A 127 -7.65 -3.18 -13.96
C ARG A 127 -6.38 -2.50 -13.43
N LYS A 128 -5.24 -2.85 -14.01
CA LYS A 128 -3.99 -2.10 -13.83
C LYS A 128 -4.02 -0.86 -14.71
N SER A 129 -3.46 0.23 -14.23
CA SER A 129 -3.33 1.50 -14.93
C SER A 129 -2.10 2.23 -14.41
N GLN A 130 -1.87 3.45 -14.86
CA GLN A 130 -0.78 4.30 -14.40
C GLN A 130 -1.29 5.74 -14.26
N VAL A 131 -0.73 6.46 -13.30
CA VAL A 131 -0.97 7.88 -13.08
C VAL A 131 0.34 8.61 -13.27
N GLU A 132 0.38 9.57 -14.18
CA GLU A 132 1.55 10.39 -14.43
C GLU A 132 1.54 11.63 -13.52
N VAL A 133 2.60 11.82 -12.74
CA VAL A 133 2.76 12.99 -11.88
C VAL A 133 4.21 13.47 -11.94
N GLU A 134 4.44 14.74 -12.29
CA GLU A 134 5.78 15.35 -12.31
C GLU A 134 6.82 14.50 -13.09
N GLY A 135 6.42 13.89 -14.21
CA GLY A 135 7.29 13.02 -15.02
C GLY A 135 7.48 11.60 -14.49
N ARG A 136 6.81 11.23 -13.39
CA ARG A 136 6.81 9.90 -12.80
C ARG A 136 5.56 9.14 -13.16
N SER A 137 5.72 7.88 -13.58
CA SER A 137 4.61 6.97 -13.82
C SER A 137 4.37 6.08 -12.59
N ILE A 138 3.28 6.35 -11.87
CA ILE A 138 2.88 5.57 -10.68
C ILE A 138 1.97 4.44 -11.15
N PRO A 139 2.38 3.16 -11.06
CA PRO A 139 1.50 2.06 -11.39
C PRO A 139 0.39 1.96 -10.33
N VAL A 140 -0.86 1.88 -10.78
CA VAL A 140 -2.05 1.82 -9.90
C VAL A 140 -2.98 0.68 -10.28
N LYS A 141 -3.85 0.31 -9.33
CA LYS A 141 -5.03 -0.50 -9.59
C LYS A 141 -6.28 0.35 -9.52
N ARG A 142 -7.14 0.20 -10.52
CA ARG A 142 -8.48 0.79 -10.59
C ARG A 142 -9.51 -0.30 -10.36
N VAL A 143 -10.33 -0.13 -9.34
CA VAL A 143 -11.39 -1.06 -8.94
C VAL A 143 -12.72 -0.35 -9.04
N GLN A 144 -13.63 -0.88 -9.84
CA GLN A 144 -15.00 -0.37 -9.87
C GLN A 144 -15.81 -1.15 -8.84
N THR A 145 -16.34 -0.45 -7.84
CA THR A 145 -17.16 -1.07 -6.80
C THR A 145 -18.57 -0.49 -6.77
N ARG A 146 -19.51 -1.27 -6.27
CA ARG A 146 -20.91 -0.85 -6.15
C ARG A 146 -21.57 -1.45 -4.91
N LEU A 147 -22.18 -0.60 -4.09
CA LEU A 147 -23.00 -0.98 -2.94
C LEU A 147 -24.49 -0.77 -3.29
N GLY A 148 -25.23 -1.87 -3.38
CA GLY A 148 -26.63 -1.87 -3.81
C GLY A 148 -26.80 -1.28 -5.23
N GLN A 149 -27.92 -0.61 -5.49
CA GLN A 149 -28.20 -0.01 -6.80
C GLN A 149 -27.77 1.46 -6.93
N ARG A 150 -27.53 2.15 -5.82
CA ARG A 150 -27.41 3.62 -5.79
C ARG A 150 -25.99 4.15 -5.59
N ARG A 151 -25.09 3.34 -5.02
CA ARG A 151 -23.74 3.81 -4.67
C ARG A 151 -22.71 3.09 -5.51
N ILE A 152 -22.20 3.77 -6.53
CA ILE A 152 -21.07 3.33 -7.34
C ILE A 152 -19.86 4.11 -6.86
N GLU A 153 -18.81 3.38 -6.47
CA GLU A 153 -17.59 3.95 -5.90
C GLU A 153 -16.37 3.39 -6.64
N PRO A 154 -15.92 4.07 -7.70
CA PRO A 154 -14.64 3.77 -8.32
C PRO A 154 -13.50 4.10 -7.35
N VAL A 155 -12.51 3.21 -7.28
CA VAL A 155 -11.38 3.27 -6.35
C VAL A 155 -10.09 3.18 -7.16
N THR A 156 -9.13 4.07 -6.90
CA THR A 156 -7.75 3.95 -7.37
C THR A 156 -6.85 3.75 -6.17
N TYR A 157 -5.96 2.77 -6.24
CA TYR A 157 -5.03 2.50 -5.15
C TYR A 157 -3.72 1.88 -5.62
N TRP A 158 -2.70 2.01 -4.79
CA TRP A 158 -1.44 1.28 -4.92
C TRP A 158 -0.84 1.08 -3.52
N MET A 159 0.23 0.31 -3.45
CA MET A 159 0.98 0.09 -2.21
C MET A 159 2.44 0.47 -2.43
N THR A 160 3.15 0.77 -1.35
CA THR A 160 4.61 0.85 -1.36
C THR A 160 5.23 -0.10 -0.36
N VAL A 161 6.45 -0.52 -0.66
CA VAL A 161 7.37 -1.23 0.23
C VAL A 161 8.62 -0.38 0.26
N GLY A 162 8.87 0.29 1.39
CA GLY A 162 9.81 1.40 1.46
C GLY A 162 9.45 2.49 0.43
N GLU A 163 10.33 2.65 -0.56
CA GLU A 163 10.20 3.64 -1.64
C GLU A 163 9.89 2.97 -3.00
N THR A 164 9.41 1.72 -3.00
CA THR A 164 9.05 0.99 -4.22
C THR A 164 7.54 0.78 -4.32
N VAL A 165 6.92 1.22 -5.42
CA VAL A 165 5.49 0.96 -5.70
C VAL A 165 5.27 -0.50 -6.11
N VAL A 166 4.26 -1.14 -5.52
CA VAL A 166 3.89 -2.54 -5.78
C VAL A 166 2.38 -2.71 -5.94
N LEU A 167 1.96 -3.52 -6.91
CA LEU A 167 0.54 -3.81 -7.19
C LEU A 167 0.10 -5.23 -6.81
N GLY A 168 1.05 -6.13 -6.60
CA GLY A 168 0.82 -7.56 -6.44
C GLY A 168 1.73 -8.22 -5.41
N GLY A 169 1.43 -9.49 -5.11
CA GLY A 169 2.18 -10.26 -4.10
C GLY A 169 3.62 -10.57 -4.51
N LEU A 170 3.86 -10.89 -5.78
CA LEU A 170 5.21 -11.19 -6.28
C LEU A 170 6.09 -9.94 -6.28
N ASP A 171 5.59 -8.82 -6.81
CA ASP A 171 6.30 -7.54 -6.82
C ASP A 171 6.66 -7.10 -5.39
N LYS A 172 5.70 -7.24 -4.46
CA LYS A 172 5.89 -6.99 -3.02
C LYS A 172 7.01 -7.85 -2.46
N LYS A 173 6.97 -9.16 -2.68
CA LYS A 173 7.99 -10.09 -2.16
C LYS A 173 9.38 -9.79 -2.74
N LEU A 174 9.46 -9.43 -4.02
CA LEU A 174 10.74 -9.05 -4.62
C LEU A 174 11.30 -7.76 -4.03
N ALA A 175 10.45 -6.75 -3.78
CA ALA A 175 10.86 -5.53 -3.10
C ALA A 175 11.33 -5.80 -1.66
N GLU A 176 10.58 -6.59 -0.88
CA GLU A 176 10.96 -6.99 0.49
C GLU A 176 12.32 -7.71 0.53
N MET A 177 12.57 -8.61 -0.44
CA MET A 177 13.85 -9.32 -0.53
C MET A 177 15.02 -8.37 -0.81
N ARG A 178 14.84 -7.36 -1.67
CA ARG A 178 15.88 -6.36 -1.95
C ARG A 178 16.33 -5.64 -0.67
N TYR A 179 15.38 -5.15 0.13
CA TYR A 179 15.70 -4.52 1.42
C TYR A 179 16.34 -5.51 2.41
N SER A 180 15.89 -6.76 2.41
CA SER A 180 16.43 -7.79 3.30
C SER A 180 17.91 -8.08 3.05
N PHE A 181 18.39 -7.97 1.80
CA PHE A 181 19.82 -8.09 1.49
C PHE A 181 20.67 -6.99 2.13
N ASP A 182 20.10 -5.82 2.40
CA ASP A 182 20.77 -4.70 3.10
C ASP A 182 20.63 -4.79 4.63
N GLY A 183 20.09 -5.91 5.15
CA GLY A 183 19.83 -6.13 6.57
C GLY A 183 18.66 -5.31 7.13
N VAL A 184 17.87 -4.69 6.26
CA VAL A 184 16.76 -3.80 6.61
C VAL A 184 15.42 -4.46 6.30
N TYR A 185 14.43 -4.25 7.16
CA TYR A 185 13.04 -4.55 6.81
C TYR A 185 12.30 -3.27 6.44
N PRO A 186 11.61 -3.25 5.28
CA PRO A 186 10.92 -2.07 4.82
C PRO A 186 9.63 -1.86 5.61
N ASP A 187 9.30 -0.60 5.79
CA ASP A 187 7.94 -0.18 6.10
C ASP A 187 7.11 -0.16 4.81
N GLY A 188 5.88 0.34 4.89
CA GLY A 188 5.18 0.79 3.70
C GLY A 188 3.74 1.12 3.95
N LEU A 189 3.03 1.41 2.87
CA LEU A 189 1.69 1.95 2.95
C LEU A 189 0.76 1.44 1.85
N LEU A 190 -0.53 1.57 2.12
CA LEU A 190 -1.61 1.55 1.14
C LEU A 190 -2.07 2.97 0.92
N PHE A 191 -2.00 3.47 -0.32
CA PHE A 191 -2.59 4.75 -0.69
C PHE A 191 -3.83 4.49 -1.54
N ARG A 192 -4.98 5.02 -1.13
CA ARG A 192 -6.27 4.79 -1.78
C ARG A 192 -7.03 6.09 -1.93
N VAL A 193 -7.53 6.35 -3.14
CA VAL A 193 -8.53 7.39 -3.40
C VAL A 193 -9.80 6.77 -3.95
N SER A 194 -10.95 7.31 -3.57
CA SER A 194 -12.24 6.93 -4.14
C SER A 194 -13.19 8.10 -4.29
N THR A 195 -14.14 7.95 -5.20
CA THR A 195 -15.15 8.96 -5.52
C THR A 195 -16.50 8.28 -5.65
N ILE A 196 -17.59 8.94 -5.30
CA ILE A 196 -18.94 8.40 -5.54
C ILE A 196 -19.43 8.98 -6.87
N ASP A 197 -19.45 8.15 -7.91
CA ASP A 197 -19.90 8.53 -9.25
C ASP A 197 -20.42 7.30 -10.01
N ALA A 198 -21.54 7.46 -10.72
CA ALA A 198 -22.09 6.43 -11.59
C ALA A 198 -21.27 6.21 -12.87
N ASP A 199 -20.57 7.25 -13.34
CA ASP A 199 -19.65 7.18 -14.46
C ASP A 199 -18.22 6.92 -13.94
N ALA A 200 -17.76 5.68 -14.13
CA ALA A 200 -16.45 5.26 -13.68
C ALA A 200 -15.32 6.03 -14.39
N ASN A 201 -15.47 6.38 -15.66
CA ASN A 201 -14.41 7.07 -16.41
C ASN A 201 -14.26 8.51 -15.91
N ARG A 202 -15.38 9.22 -15.70
CA ARG A 202 -15.35 10.56 -15.10
C ARG A 202 -14.72 10.53 -13.70
N ALA A 203 -15.09 9.55 -12.88
CA ALA A 203 -14.49 9.34 -11.56
C ALA A 203 -12.98 9.12 -11.62
N PHE A 204 -12.49 8.25 -12.50
CA PHE A 204 -11.05 8.01 -12.62
C PHE A 204 -10.31 9.24 -13.12
N SER A 205 -10.86 9.99 -14.08
CA SER A 205 -10.26 11.26 -14.52
C SER A 205 -10.24 12.32 -13.42
N LEU A 206 -11.24 12.33 -12.53
CA LEU A 206 -11.23 13.18 -11.33
C LEU A 206 -10.13 12.75 -10.35
N GLN A 207 -10.03 11.44 -10.10
CA GLN A 207 -8.99 10.87 -9.24
C GLN A 207 -7.60 11.15 -9.79
N ASP A 208 -7.36 11.03 -11.10
CA ASP A 208 -6.06 11.31 -11.71
C ASP A 208 -5.62 12.78 -11.47
N ARG A 209 -6.54 13.75 -11.64
CA ARG A 209 -6.26 15.16 -11.34
C ARG A 209 -5.96 15.37 -9.86
N PHE A 210 -6.77 14.79 -8.98
CA PHE A 210 -6.53 14.84 -7.54
C PHE A 210 -5.16 14.25 -7.16
N LEU A 211 -4.81 13.09 -7.74
CA LEU A 211 -3.55 12.40 -7.50
C LEU A 211 -2.36 13.20 -7.99
N HIS A 212 -2.47 13.83 -9.16
CA HIS A 212 -1.48 14.76 -9.68
C HIS A 212 -1.25 15.90 -8.68
N ASP A 213 -2.32 16.59 -8.26
CA ASP A 213 -2.22 17.75 -7.39
C ASP A 213 -1.68 17.41 -5.98
N ILE A 214 -2.14 16.31 -5.38
CA ILE A 214 -1.72 15.93 -4.02
C ILE A 214 -0.27 15.45 -4.01
N VAL A 215 0.14 14.61 -4.95
CA VAL A 215 1.49 14.05 -4.98
C VAL A 215 2.51 15.14 -5.30
N ALA A 216 2.19 16.07 -6.20
CA ALA A 216 3.02 17.24 -6.48
C ALA A 216 3.17 18.18 -5.27
N ALA A 217 2.18 18.23 -4.37
CA ALA A 217 2.22 19.05 -3.16
C ALA A 217 2.98 18.42 -1.97
N LEU A 218 3.35 17.14 -2.07
CA LEU A 218 4.12 16.46 -1.02
C LEU A 218 5.57 16.93 -1.00
N ASP A 219 6.17 16.96 0.20
CA ASP A 219 7.62 17.04 0.37
C ASP A 219 8.32 15.91 -0.43
N PRO A 220 9.45 16.16 -1.10
CA PRO A 220 10.12 15.15 -1.91
C PRO A 220 10.39 13.82 -1.20
N LYS A 221 10.79 13.84 0.09
CA LYS A 221 11.05 12.59 0.84
C LYS A 221 9.77 11.82 1.13
N VAL A 222 8.68 12.53 1.42
CA VAL A 222 7.36 11.92 1.60
C VAL A 222 6.84 11.37 0.27
N ARG A 223 7.06 12.12 -0.81
CA ARG A 223 6.69 11.74 -2.17
C ARG A 223 7.34 10.43 -2.58
N ASP A 224 8.61 10.23 -2.31
CA ASP A 224 9.31 8.98 -2.68
C ASP A 224 8.77 7.77 -1.91
N ARG A 225 8.32 7.96 -0.67
CA ARG A 225 7.70 6.89 0.13
C ARG A 225 6.25 6.59 -0.27
N ILE A 226 5.53 7.58 -0.82
CA ILE A 226 4.14 7.43 -1.25
C ILE A 226 4.05 7.00 -2.71
N ALA A 227 4.75 7.66 -3.62
CA ALA A 227 4.68 7.50 -5.08
C ALA A 227 5.83 6.67 -5.64
N GLY A 228 6.77 6.25 -4.79
CA GLY A 228 8.01 5.60 -5.20
C GLY A 228 9.11 6.61 -5.52
N SER A 229 10.36 6.21 -5.27
CA SER A 229 11.53 6.95 -5.73
C SER A 229 11.62 6.85 -7.26
N GLU A 230 12.11 7.89 -7.92
CA GLU A 230 12.56 7.77 -9.31
C GLU A 230 13.58 6.64 -9.40
N GLN A 231 13.32 5.64 -10.26
CA GLN A 231 14.36 4.67 -10.56
C GLN A 231 15.51 5.41 -11.24
N PRO A 232 16.77 5.18 -10.83
CA PRO A 232 17.93 5.73 -11.52
C PRO A 232 18.01 5.25 -12.97
#